data_AF-A0A914YR50-F1
#
_entry.id   AF-A0A914YR50-F1
#
_cell.length_a   1.000
_cell.length_b   1.000
_cell.length_c   1.000
_cell.angle_alpha   90.00
_cell.angle_beta   90.00
_cell.angle_gamma   90.00
#
_symmetry.space_group_name_H-M   'P 1'
#
loop_
_entity.id
_entity.type
_entity.pdbx_description
1 polymer ?
#
loop_
_entity_poly.entity_id
_entity_poly.type
_entity_poly.pdbx_seq_one_letter_code
_entity_poly.pdbx_strand_id
1 'polypeptide(L)'
;MTSLAPEASAPRSSVYKNDANLLFINQRPTFKAWIKSVWIDLITLAITGAISQGIFMLQPLPERNFPITFRDGQIVYPQFAYPLRPNIVPIWLTTLLSFGVPAILILLCQIRIRSFWDVNNAILGLIYSLVNASAFQVFIKWLIGGLRPYFLAVCKPDLSKVGEGVGFQNIMYTRAVCTGKESEIKEALESMPSGPTYYIDRRLPEN
;
A
#
# COMPACT_ATOMS: atom_id res chain seq x y z
N MET A 1 -20.57 -81.96 14.44
CA MET A 1 -19.85 -81.26 13.35
C MET A 1 -20.62 -80.00 13.01
N THR A 2 -20.27 -78.88 13.62
CA THR A 2 -20.73 -77.55 13.20
C THR A 2 -19.49 -76.67 13.21
N SER A 3 -18.93 -76.50 12.01
CA SER A 3 -17.73 -75.72 11.72
C SER A 3 -18.06 -74.24 11.90
N LEU A 4 -17.40 -73.57 12.85
CA LEU A 4 -17.32 -72.12 12.92
C LEU A 4 -16.30 -71.65 11.88
N ALA A 5 -16.76 -70.98 10.82
CA ALA A 5 -15.88 -70.22 9.94
C ALA A 5 -15.64 -68.82 10.53
N PRO A 6 -14.42 -68.27 10.48
CA PRO A 6 -14.15 -66.91 10.92
C PRO A 6 -14.61 -65.90 9.86
N GLU A 7 -15.31 -64.86 10.33
CA GLU A 7 -15.75 -63.73 9.51
C GLU A 7 -14.53 -62.88 9.11
N ALA A 8 -14.14 -62.96 7.85
CA ALA A 8 -13.04 -62.18 7.30
C ALA A 8 -13.43 -60.69 7.21
N SER A 9 -12.87 -59.86 8.08
CA SER A 9 -13.03 -58.41 8.02
C SER A 9 -12.36 -57.83 6.77
N ALA A 10 -13.13 -57.13 5.93
CA ALA A 10 -12.68 -56.49 4.70
C ALA A 10 -11.55 -55.45 4.92
N PRO A 11 -10.61 -55.27 3.96
CA PRO A 11 -9.46 -54.39 4.13
C PRO A 11 -9.85 -52.90 4.07
N ARG A 12 -9.35 -52.14 5.04
CA ARG A 12 -9.57 -50.71 5.30
C ARG A 12 -8.83 -49.81 4.28
N SER A 13 -9.30 -49.80 3.03
CA SER A 13 -8.67 -49.07 1.91
C SER A 13 -8.76 -47.54 1.99
N SER A 14 -9.78 -46.99 2.66
CA SER A 14 -9.96 -45.53 2.79
C SER A 14 -8.95 -44.88 3.72
N VAL A 15 -8.54 -45.58 4.78
CA VAL A 15 -7.62 -45.04 5.79
C VAL A 15 -6.20 -44.92 5.25
N TYR A 16 -5.69 -45.92 4.53
CA TYR A 16 -4.37 -45.83 3.86
C TYR A 16 -4.29 -44.70 2.82
N LYS A 17 -5.39 -44.43 2.11
CA LYS A 17 -5.45 -43.34 1.12
C LYS A 17 -5.35 -41.97 1.80
N ASN A 18 -6.00 -41.81 2.94
CA ASN A 18 -5.96 -40.59 3.74
C ASN A 18 -4.59 -40.41 4.42
N ASP A 19 -3.98 -41.48 4.93
CA ASP A 19 -2.65 -41.44 5.53
C ASP A 19 -1.56 -41.14 4.50
N ALA A 20 -1.65 -41.70 3.28
CA ALA A 20 -0.75 -41.38 2.18
C ALA A 20 -0.91 -39.92 1.71
N ASN A 21 -2.15 -39.40 1.66
CA ASN A 21 -2.40 -38.00 1.35
C ASN A 21 -1.90 -37.06 2.47
N LEU A 22 -2.06 -37.43 3.75
CA LEU A 22 -1.56 -36.67 4.89
C LEU A 22 -0.02 -36.66 4.94
N LEU A 23 0.62 -37.80 4.63
CA LEU A 23 2.08 -37.90 4.51
C LEU A 23 2.61 -37.06 3.34
N PHE A 24 1.93 -37.07 2.20
CA PHE A 24 2.27 -36.22 1.06
C PHE A 24 2.11 -34.72 1.37
N ILE A 25 1.07 -34.34 2.12
CA ILE A 25 0.85 -32.96 2.58
C ILE A 25 1.92 -32.52 3.57
N ASN A 26 2.46 -33.40 4.43
CA ASN A 26 3.49 -33.03 5.41
C ASN A 26 4.93 -33.11 4.87
N GLN A 27 5.11 -33.62 3.65
CA GLN A 27 6.43 -33.71 3.02
C GLN A 27 6.84 -32.33 2.46
N ARG A 28 8.09 -31.92 2.71
CA ARG A 28 8.64 -30.69 2.14
C ARG A 28 8.71 -30.86 0.61
N PRO A 29 7.96 -30.08 -0.18
CA PRO A 29 7.98 -30.22 -1.63
C PRO A 29 9.35 -29.82 -2.19
N THR A 30 9.78 -30.48 -3.26
CA THR A 30 10.91 -30.00 -4.07
C THR A 30 10.61 -28.59 -4.57
N PHE A 31 11.62 -27.72 -4.67
CA PHE A 31 11.45 -26.33 -5.11
C PHE A 31 10.61 -26.16 -6.39
N LYS A 32 10.80 -27.05 -7.38
CA LYS A 32 10.01 -27.05 -8.63
C LYS A 32 8.53 -27.38 -8.42
N ALA A 33 8.22 -28.31 -7.50
CA ALA A 33 6.84 -28.67 -7.16
C ALA A 33 6.15 -27.54 -6.38
N TRP A 34 6.90 -26.88 -5.49
CA TRP A 34 6.42 -25.70 -4.77
C TRP A 34 6.08 -24.54 -5.71
N ILE A 35 6.99 -24.19 -6.65
CA ILE A 35 6.71 -23.15 -7.66
C ILE A 35 5.46 -23.50 -8.46
N LYS A 36 5.33 -24.73 -8.93
CA LYS A 36 4.15 -25.18 -9.69
C LYS A 36 2.85 -25.10 -8.87
N SER A 37 2.93 -25.09 -7.54
CA SER A 37 1.78 -24.89 -6.67
C SER A 37 1.42 -23.43 -6.47
N VAL A 38 2.42 -22.53 -6.41
CA VAL A 38 2.26 -21.13 -5.97
C VAL A 38 2.34 -20.12 -7.13
N TRP A 39 2.69 -20.55 -8.34
CA TRP A 39 2.91 -19.66 -9.49
C TRP A 39 1.71 -18.78 -9.85
N ILE A 40 0.46 -19.26 -9.72
CA ILE A 40 -0.73 -18.44 -9.97
C ILE A 40 -0.77 -17.27 -8.98
N ASP A 41 -0.46 -17.54 -7.72
CA ASP A 41 -0.42 -16.52 -6.67
C ASP A 41 0.69 -15.49 -6.91
N LEU A 42 1.85 -15.94 -7.38
CA LEU A 42 2.94 -15.01 -7.71
C LEU A 42 2.59 -14.12 -8.90
N ILE A 43 1.89 -14.67 -9.90
CA ILE A 43 1.45 -13.90 -11.07
C ILE A 43 0.40 -12.88 -10.67
N THR A 44 -0.62 -13.25 -9.90
CA THR A 44 -1.65 -12.30 -9.44
C THR A 44 -1.03 -11.19 -8.58
N LEU A 45 -0.12 -11.52 -7.66
CA LEU A 45 0.61 -10.53 -6.88
C LEU A 45 1.45 -9.59 -7.76
N ALA A 46 2.15 -10.13 -8.75
CA ALA A 46 2.95 -9.34 -9.68
C ALA A 46 2.08 -8.40 -10.52
N ILE A 47 0.93 -8.88 -11.02
CA ILE A 47 -0.01 -8.07 -11.80
C ILE A 47 -0.60 -6.96 -10.94
N THR A 48 -1.11 -7.26 -9.75
CA THR A 48 -1.68 -6.25 -8.85
C THR A 48 -0.63 -5.21 -8.42
N GLY A 49 0.59 -5.66 -8.12
CA GLY A 49 1.71 -4.77 -7.83
C GLY A 49 2.07 -3.86 -9.01
N ALA A 50 2.13 -4.41 -10.23
CA ALA A 50 2.42 -3.65 -11.45
C ALA A 50 1.32 -2.63 -11.78
N ILE A 51 0.04 -3.01 -11.62
CA ILE A 51 -1.10 -2.10 -11.79
C ILE A 51 -1.01 -0.97 -10.77
N SER A 52 -0.81 -1.29 -9.49
CA SER A 52 -0.65 -0.29 -8.43
C SER A 52 0.50 0.67 -8.73
N GLN A 53 1.66 0.16 -9.16
CA GLN A 53 2.81 0.99 -9.51
C GLN A 53 2.53 1.87 -10.75
N GLY A 54 1.83 1.33 -11.73
CA GLY A 54 1.40 2.07 -12.92
C GLY A 54 0.47 3.23 -12.57
N ILE A 55 -0.57 2.97 -11.76
CA ILE A 55 -1.49 4.02 -11.29
C ILE A 55 -0.74 5.09 -10.49
N PHE A 56 0.22 4.71 -9.66
CA PHE A 56 1.03 5.66 -8.91
C PHE A 56 1.87 6.58 -9.82
N MET A 57 2.26 6.14 -11.02
CA MET A 57 2.96 7.00 -11.98
C MET A 57 2.02 7.92 -12.76
N LEU A 58 0.75 7.55 -12.93
CA LEU A 58 -0.25 8.36 -13.62
C LEU A 58 -0.64 9.60 -12.84
N GLN A 59 -0.96 10.69 -13.55
CA GLN A 59 -1.43 11.93 -12.93
C GLN A 59 -2.75 11.69 -12.18
N PRO A 60 -2.97 12.37 -11.04
CA PRO A 60 -4.24 12.30 -10.32
C PRO A 60 -5.38 12.77 -11.23
N LEU A 61 -6.49 12.03 -11.26
CA LEU A 61 -7.66 12.35 -12.10
C LEU A 61 -8.30 13.71 -11.81
N PRO A 62 -8.50 14.13 -10.54
CA PRO A 62 -9.21 15.37 -10.28
C PRO A 62 -8.29 16.60 -10.38
N GLU A 63 -8.61 17.50 -11.31
CA GLU A 63 -8.08 18.86 -11.32
C GLU A 63 -8.96 19.75 -10.44
N ARG A 64 -8.61 19.89 -9.16
CA ARG A 64 -9.33 20.78 -8.25
C ARG A 64 -8.72 22.17 -8.29
N ASN A 65 -9.52 23.16 -8.67
CA ASN A 65 -9.10 24.55 -8.58
C ASN A 65 -8.93 24.96 -7.11
N PHE A 66 -7.90 25.74 -6.81
CA PHE A 66 -7.56 26.20 -5.48
C PHE A 66 -7.36 27.72 -5.45
N PRO A 67 -7.79 28.40 -4.39
CA PRO A 67 -7.50 29.81 -4.23
C PRO A 67 -6.11 30.03 -3.62
N ILE A 68 -5.43 31.10 -4.05
CA ILE A 68 -4.06 31.43 -3.61
C ILE A 68 -4.11 32.59 -2.61
N THR A 69 -4.42 33.79 -3.08
CA THR A 69 -4.50 35.02 -2.28
C THR A 69 -5.80 35.76 -2.55
N PHE A 70 -6.33 36.42 -1.52
CA PHE A 70 -7.34 37.45 -1.68
C PHE A 70 -6.74 38.69 -2.35
N ARG A 71 -7.60 39.62 -2.80
CA ARG A 71 -7.18 40.92 -3.35
C ARG A 71 -6.35 41.75 -2.34
N ASP A 72 -6.54 41.49 -1.04
CA ASP A 72 -5.82 42.13 0.05
C ASP A 72 -4.44 41.50 0.34
N GLY A 73 -3.99 40.54 -0.49
CA GLY A 73 -2.70 39.86 -0.35
C GLY A 73 -2.66 38.76 0.73
N GLN A 74 -3.75 38.56 1.48
CA GLN A 74 -3.86 37.48 2.46
C GLN A 74 -4.08 36.12 1.80
N ILE A 75 -3.48 35.06 2.34
CA ILE A 75 -3.65 33.69 1.84
C ILE A 75 -5.05 33.19 2.22
N VAL A 76 -5.81 32.68 1.24
CA VAL A 76 -7.20 32.23 1.45
C VAL A 76 -7.29 31.05 2.40
N TYR A 77 -6.33 30.13 2.29
CA TYR A 77 -6.25 28.92 3.09
C TYR A 77 -4.85 28.72 3.67
N PRO A 78 -4.54 29.33 4.82
CA PRO A 78 -3.21 29.22 5.44
C PRO A 78 -2.88 27.77 5.83
N GLN A 79 -3.88 26.90 6.00
CA GLN A 79 -3.67 25.49 6.28
C GLN A 79 -2.94 24.73 5.17
N PHE A 80 -2.88 25.27 3.95
CA PHE A 80 -2.15 24.67 2.81
C PHE A 80 -0.80 25.35 2.51
N ALA A 81 -0.38 26.29 3.37
CA ALA A 81 0.84 27.07 3.22
C ALA A 81 1.98 26.65 4.18
N TYR A 82 1.88 25.49 4.83
CA TYR A 82 2.95 25.01 5.70
C TYR A 82 4.22 24.65 4.90
N PRO A 83 5.43 24.90 5.43
CA PRO A 83 6.66 24.53 4.76
C PRO A 83 6.79 23.00 4.63
N LEU A 84 7.39 22.55 3.53
CA LEU A 84 7.76 21.15 3.36
C LEU A 84 8.78 20.75 4.43
N ARG A 85 8.47 19.71 5.20
CA ARG A 85 9.31 19.18 6.27
C ARG A 85 9.74 17.74 5.95
N PRO A 86 10.91 17.28 6.40
CA PRO A 86 11.30 15.88 6.23
C PRO A 86 10.44 14.94 7.10
N ASN A 87 10.29 13.70 6.65
CA ASN A 87 9.56 12.65 7.36
C ASN A 87 10.29 12.26 8.66
N ILE A 88 9.55 12.09 9.77
CA ILE A 88 10.11 11.62 11.06
C ILE A 88 10.63 10.19 10.94
N VAL A 89 9.84 9.33 10.30
CA VAL A 89 10.19 7.93 10.05
C VAL A 89 10.51 7.78 8.58
N PRO A 90 11.70 7.29 8.21
CA PRO A 90 12.05 7.13 6.81
C PRO A 90 11.21 6.01 6.20
N ILE A 91 10.80 6.20 4.94
CA ILE A 91 9.83 5.34 4.25
C ILE A 91 10.29 3.87 4.23
N TRP A 92 11.59 3.62 4.03
CA TRP A 92 12.15 2.27 4.00
C TRP A 92 12.01 1.55 5.35
N LEU A 93 12.14 2.27 6.47
CA LEU A 93 12.02 1.69 7.81
C LEU A 93 10.57 1.31 8.12
N THR A 94 9.61 2.15 7.72
CA THR A 94 8.18 1.85 7.88
C THR A 94 7.79 0.58 7.11
N THR A 95 8.25 0.45 5.86
CA THR A 95 8.00 -0.74 5.04
C THR A 95 8.61 -2.00 5.66
N LEU A 96 9.86 -1.91 6.14
CA LEU A 96 10.54 -3.02 6.78
C LEU A 96 9.84 -3.45 8.08
N LEU A 97 9.40 -2.49 8.90
CA LEU A 97 8.70 -2.79 10.14
C LEU A 97 7.32 -3.41 9.89
N SER A 98 6.60 -2.90 8.89
CA SER A 98 5.25 -3.37 8.53
C SER A 98 5.24 -4.82 8.06
N PHE A 99 6.28 -5.27 7.35
CA PHE A 99 6.42 -6.67 6.96
C PHE A 99 7.13 -7.51 8.02
N GLY A 100 8.18 -6.96 8.63
CA GLY A 100 9.06 -7.66 9.55
C GLY A 100 8.38 -8.09 10.84
N VAL A 101 7.57 -7.21 11.46
CA VAL A 101 6.92 -7.53 12.74
C VAL A 101 5.95 -8.71 12.59
N PRO A 102 4.99 -8.71 11.63
CA PRO A 102 4.11 -9.86 11.42
C PRO A 102 4.88 -11.12 11.00
N ALA A 103 5.91 -11.00 10.15
CA ALA A 103 6.70 -12.14 9.72
C ALA A 103 7.43 -12.81 10.89
N ILE A 104 8.03 -12.03 11.80
CA ILE A 104 8.68 -12.57 13.02
C ILE A 104 7.66 -13.29 13.90
N LEU A 105 6.48 -12.71 14.11
CA LEU A 105 5.43 -13.35 14.91
C LEU A 105 4.97 -14.68 14.30
N ILE A 106 4.80 -14.72 12.98
CA ILE A 106 4.50 -15.97 12.26
C ILE A 106 5.62 -16.98 12.52
N LEU A 107 6.89 -16.60 12.34
CA LEU A 107 8.02 -17.51 12.55
C LEU A 107 8.12 -18.03 14.00
N LEU A 108 7.83 -17.19 15.00
CA LEU A 108 7.80 -17.60 16.41
C LEU A 108 6.70 -18.65 16.68
N CYS A 109 5.51 -18.45 16.13
CA CYS A 109 4.43 -19.44 16.21
C CYS A 109 4.82 -20.77 15.55
N GLN A 110 5.61 -20.72 14.48
CA GLN A 110 6.02 -21.88 13.71
C GLN A 110 7.05 -22.78 14.43
N ILE A 111 7.71 -22.27 15.49
CA ILE A 111 8.53 -23.08 16.40
C ILE A 111 7.71 -24.22 17.01
N ARG A 112 6.40 -24.02 17.22
CA ARG A 112 5.48 -25.01 17.82
C ARG A 112 4.80 -25.92 16.81
N ILE A 113 4.42 -25.39 15.65
CA ILE A 113 3.61 -26.11 14.63
C ILE A 113 4.47 -26.95 13.69
N ARG A 114 5.73 -26.55 13.45
CA ARG A 114 6.76 -27.30 12.68
C ARG A 114 6.32 -27.79 11.28
N SER A 115 5.35 -27.13 10.66
CA SER A 115 4.83 -27.47 9.33
C SER A 115 5.32 -26.45 8.29
N PHE A 116 5.89 -26.94 7.19
CA PHE A 116 6.36 -26.08 6.10
C PHE A 116 5.21 -25.34 5.40
N TRP A 117 4.10 -26.04 5.18
CA TRP A 117 2.95 -25.48 4.46
C TRP A 117 2.25 -24.38 5.24
N ASP A 118 2.22 -24.49 6.57
CA ASP A 118 1.65 -23.44 7.42
C ASP A 118 2.48 -22.17 7.40
N VAL A 119 3.83 -22.28 7.42
CA VAL A 119 4.73 -21.13 7.25
C VAL A 119 4.52 -20.49 5.88
N ASN A 120 4.52 -21.30 4.82
CA ASN A 120 4.40 -20.81 3.44
C ASN A 120 3.08 -20.07 3.22
N ASN A 121 1.96 -20.67 3.65
CA ASN A 121 0.64 -20.07 3.49
C ASN A 121 0.49 -18.80 4.34
N ALA A 122 1.05 -18.78 5.56
CA ALA A 122 1.03 -17.58 6.40
C ALA A 122 1.84 -16.43 5.78
N ILE A 123 3.04 -16.69 5.23
CA ILE A 123 3.86 -15.66 4.59
C ILE A 123 3.22 -15.19 3.28
N LEU A 124 2.69 -16.09 2.45
CA LEU A 124 1.98 -15.71 1.23
C LEU A 124 0.75 -14.87 1.56
N GLY A 125 -0.03 -15.25 2.57
CA GLY A 125 -1.18 -14.47 3.05
C GLY A 125 -0.78 -13.08 3.54
N LEU A 126 0.36 -12.96 4.24
CA LEU A 126 0.91 -11.67 4.64
C LEU A 126 1.23 -10.79 3.42
N ILE A 127 1.96 -11.32 2.44
CA ILE A 127 2.32 -10.57 1.22
C ILE A 127 1.07 -10.14 0.45
N TYR A 128 0.08 -11.03 0.32
CA TYR A 128 -1.22 -10.73 -0.29
C TYR A 128 -1.95 -9.59 0.41
N SER A 129 -1.95 -9.58 1.74
CA SER A 129 -2.57 -8.51 2.50
C SER A 129 -1.89 -7.16 2.22
N LEU A 130 -0.56 -7.12 2.23
CA LEU A 130 0.19 -5.88 1.98
C LEU A 130 -0.01 -5.36 0.54
N VAL A 131 0.06 -6.24 -0.46
CA VAL A 131 -0.08 -5.83 -1.88
C VAL A 131 -1.49 -5.32 -2.18
N ASN A 132 -2.53 -6.01 -1.68
CA ASN A 132 -3.91 -5.55 -1.86
C ASN A 132 -4.16 -4.25 -1.09
N ALA A 133 -3.64 -4.11 0.12
CA ALA A 133 -3.74 -2.86 0.87
C ALA A 133 -3.06 -1.70 0.13
N SER A 134 -1.86 -1.89 -0.43
CA SER A 134 -1.18 -0.85 -1.20
C SER A 134 -1.94 -0.49 -2.48
N ALA A 135 -2.47 -1.49 -3.20
CA ALA A 135 -3.27 -1.26 -4.40
C ALA A 135 -4.53 -0.44 -4.09
N PHE A 136 -5.21 -0.76 -2.99
CA PHE A 136 -6.38 -0.01 -2.54
C PHE A 136 -6.04 1.43 -2.14
N GLN A 137 -4.92 1.64 -1.43
CA GLN A 137 -4.45 2.98 -1.06
C GLN A 137 -4.13 3.83 -2.29
N VAL A 138 -3.42 3.28 -3.27
CA VAL A 138 -3.08 3.99 -4.51
C VAL A 138 -4.34 4.29 -5.32
N PHE A 139 -5.27 3.34 -5.40
CA PHE A 139 -6.54 3.55 -6.09
C PHE A 139 -7.37 4.69 -5.46
N ILE A 140 -7.47 4.72 -4.12
CA ILE A 140 -8.15 5.80 -3.40
C ILE A 140 -7.46 7.15 -3.62
N LYS A 141 -6.11 7.19 -3.54
CA LYS A 141 -5.32 8.40 -3.80
C LYS A 141 -5.63 8.98 -5.17
N TRP A 142 -5.65 8.11 -6.16
CA TRP A 142 -5.89 8.49 -7.55
C TRP A 142 -7.32 8.97 -7.79
N LEU A 143 -8.32 8.36 -7.13
CA LEU A 143 -9.74 8.68 -7.30
C LEU A 143 -10.15 9.97 -6.58
N ILE A 144 -9.76 10.13 -5.31
CA ILE A 144 -10.20 11.26 -4.47
C ILE A 144 -9.28 12.47 -4.66
N GLY A 145 -7.97 12.23 -4.75
CA GLY A 145 -6.96 13.29 -4.68
C GLY A 145 -7.08 14.14 -3.40
N GLY A 146 -6.50 15.33 -3.43
CA GLY A 146 -6.73 16.40 -2.47
C GLY A 146 -5.45 17.13 -2.07
N LEU A 147 -5.61 18.36 -1.60
CA LEU A 147 -4.51 19.28 -1.30
C LEU A 147 -3.88 18.95 0.07
N ARG A 148 -2.58 18.70 0.10
CA ARG A 148 -1.80 18.54 1.34
C ARG A 148 -1.49 19.90 1.99
N PRO A 149 -1.24 19.95 3.31
CA PRO A 149 -0.93 21.20 4.04
C PRO A 149 0.28 22.00 3.55
N TYR A 150 1.16 21.40 2.74
CA TYR A 150 2.34 22.05 2.17
C TYR A 150 2.23 22.33 0.68
N PHE A 151 1.02 22.17 0.10
CA PHE A 151 0.79 22.31 -1.32
C PHE A 151 1.22 23.68 -1.87
N LEU A 152 0.87 24.78 -1.21
CA LEU A 152 1.23 26.13 -1.70
C LEU A 152 2.73 26.38 -1.63
N ALA A 153 3.42 25.82 -0.63
CA ALA A 153 4.88 25.94 -0.49
C ALA A 153 5.64 25.24 -1.63
N VAL A 154 5.11 24.11 -2.10
CA VAL A 154 5.70 23.34 -3.22
C VAL A 154 5.26 23.89 -4.57
N CYS A 155 4.00 24.30 -4.71
CA CYS A 155 3.46 24.85 -5.96
C CYS A 155 4.25 26.08 -6.43
N LYS A 156 4.67 26.96 -5.50
CA LYS A 156 5.35 28.23 -5.80
C LYS A 156 4.61 28.99 -6.91
N PRO A 157 3.43 29.56 -6.60
CA PRO A 157 2.59 30.15 -7.61
C PRO A 157 3.28 31.34 -8.28
N ASP A 158 3.20 31.40 -9.60
CA ASP A 158 3.67 32.52 -10.38
C ASP A 158 2.74 33.73 -10.18
N LEU A 159 3.21 34.74 -9.45
CA LEU A 159 2.45 35.95 -9.13
C LEU A 159 2.07 36.77 -10.38
N SER A 160 2.77 36.58 -11.50
CA SER A 160 2.44 37.26 -12.76
C SER A 160 1.12 36.78 -13.37
N LYS A 161 0.67 35.58 -13.02
CA LYS A 161 -0.57 34.95 -13.52
C LYS A 161 -1.76 35.11 -12.57
N VAL A 162 -1.60 35.82 -11.44
CA VAL A 162 -2.60 35.98 -10.37
C VAL A 162 -3.76 36.94 -10.74
N GLY A 163 -4.04 37.13 -12.02
CA GLY A 163 -5.21 37.85 -12.54
C GLY A 163 -6.08 37.05 -13.51
N GLU A 164 -5.60 35.89 -13.98
CA GLU A 164 -6.28 35.04 -14.97
C GLU A 164 -7.04 33.86 -14.31
N GLY A 165 -7.34 33.97 -13.03
CA GLY A 165 -8.07 32.93 -12.30
C GLY A 165 -9.51 32.78 -12.79
N VAL A 166 -10.07 31.59 -12.57
CA VAL A 166 -11.46 31.25 -12.89
C VAL A 166 -12.32 31.29 -11.62
N GLY A 167 -13.65 31.23 -11.76
CA GLY A 167 -14.59 31.12 -10.63
C GLY A 167 -14.97 32.47 -9.98
N PHE A 168 -15.53 32.41 -8.78
CA PHE A 168 -16.02 33.60 -8.07
C PHE A 168 -14.87 34.57 -7.75
N GLN A 169 -14.96 35.81 -8.21
CA GLN A 169 -13.90 36.85 -8.11
C GLN A 169 -12.57 36.52 -8.82
N ASN A 170 -12.53 35.53 -9.73
CA ASN A 170 -11.31 35.14 -10.46
C ASN A 170 -10.13 34.76 -9.56
N ILE A 171 -10.40 34.18 -8.38
CA ILE A 171 -9.36 33.81 -7.40
C ILE A 171 -8.98 32.33 -7.44
N MET A 172 -9.64 31.50 -8.27
CA MET A 172 -9.39 30.06 -8.32
C MET A 172 -8.41 29.71 -9.45
N TYR A 173 -7.35 28.99 -9.14
CA TYR A 173 -6.30 28.61 -10.07
C TYR A 173 -6.17 27.10 -10.17
N THR A 174 -5.72 26.65 -11.33
CA THR A 174 -5.35 25.25 -11.59
C THR A 174 -3.84 25.08 -11.39
N ARG A 175 -3.36 23.83 -11.31
CA ARG A 175 -1.92 23.50 -11.17
C ARG A 175 -0.99 24.14 -12.20
N ALA A 176 -1.52 24.62 -13.34
CA ALA A 176 -0.75 25.32 -14.37
C ALA A 176 -0.07 26.63 -13.90
N VAL A 177 -0.50 27.18 -12.77
CA VAL A 177 0.13 28.35 -12.13
C VAL A 177 1.39 27.99 -11.33
N CYS A 178 1.58 26.69 -11.02
CA CYS A 178 2.71 26.22 -10.22
C CYS A 178 4.00 26.20 -11.04
N THR A 179 5.10 26.66 -10.46
CA THR A 179 6.45 26.64 -11.06
C THR A 179 7.39 25.67 -10.36
N GLY A 180 6.91 25.02 -9.30
CA GLY A 180 7.66 24.02 -8.55
C GLY A 180 7.91 22.71 -9.31
N LYS A 181 8.48 21.74 -8.60
CA LYS A 181 8.80 20.43 -9.16
C LYS A 181 7.54 19.58 -9.33
N GLU A 182 7.26 19.12 -10.55
CA GLU A 182 6.07 18.31 -10.90
C GLU A 182 5.84 17.10 -9.99
N SER A 183 6.90 16.38 -9.61
CA SER A 183 6.79 15.21 -8.71
C SER A 183 6.31 15.58 -7.30
N GLU A 184 6.80 16.69 -6.75
CA GLU A 184 6.38 17.16 -5.42
C GLU A 184 4.97 17.77 -5.48
N ILE A 185 4.63 18.46 -6.58
CA ILE A 185 3.29 19.00 -6.82
C ILE A 185 2.27 17.86 -6.89
N LYS A 186 2.59 16.80 -7.65
CA LYS A 186 1.74 15.61 -7.75
C LYS A 186 1.53 14.96 -6.39
N GLU A 187 2.59 14.80 -5.60
CA GLU A 187 2.46 14.24 -4.25
C GLU A 187 1.62 15.14 -3.33
N ALA A 188 1.76 16.46 -3.47
CA ALA A 188 0.97 17.42 -2.71
C ALA A 188 -0.52 17.46 -3.12
N LEU A 189 -0.87 16.89 -4.27
CA LEU A 189 -2.24 16.69 -4.76
C LEU A 189 -2.85 15.34 -4.33
N GLU A 190 -2.12 14.51 -3.57
CA GLU A 190 -2.57 13.20 -3.10
C GLU A 190 -2.63 13.15 -1.56
N SER A 191 -3.71 13.70 -0.98
CA SER A 191 -3.83 13.92 0.49
C SER A 191 -4.28 12.73 1.37
N MET A 192 -4.86 11.67 0.82
CA MET A 192 -5.52 10.58 1.58
C MET A 192 -5.04 9.20 1.11
N PRO A 193 -4.87 8.14 1.95
CA PRO A 193 -4.91 8.07 3.41
C PRO A 193 -3.50 7.92 4.01
N SER A 194 -3.20 8.77 5.00
CA SER A 194 -2.05 8.76 5.96
C SER A 194 -0.65 8.35 5.47
N GLY A 195 0.26 9.32 5.39
CA GLY A 195 1.72 9.12 5.48
C GLY A 195 2.26 9.37 6.90
N PRO A 196 3.57 9.18 7.14
CA PRO A 196 4.22 9.49 8.41
C PRO A 196 3.99 10.95 8.81
N THR A 197 3.69 11.18 10.09
CA THR A 197 3.51 12.51 10.63
C THR A 197 4.79 13.33 10.45
N TYR A 198 4.67 14.54 9.92
CA TYR A 198 5.76 15.52 9.90
C TYR A 198 5.91 16.13 11.29
N TYR A 199 7.14 16.30 11.77
CA TYR A 199 7.37 17.05 13.00
C TYR A 199 7.10 18.53 12.73
N ILE A 200 6.13 19.10 13.43
CA ILE A 200 5.90 20.55 13.42
C ILE A 200 6.98 21.17 14.31
N ASP A 201 8.12 21.51 13.72
CA ASP A 201 9.00 22.46 14.39
C ASP A 201 8.30 23.83 14.37
N ARG A 202 7.85 24.28 15.54
CA ARG A 202 7.27 25.62 15.76
C ARG A 202 8.33 26.71 15.83
N ARG A 203 9.61 26.38 15.68
CA ARG A 203 10.70 27.35 15.57
C ARG A 203 10.80 27.81 14.11
N LEU A 204 10.05 28.85 13.75
CA LEU A 204 10.33 29.63 12.56
C LEU A 204 11.71 30.29 12.76
N PRO A 205 12.67 30.19 11.82
CA PRO A 205 13.70 31.20 11.74
C PRO A 205 13.02 32.49 11.31
N GLU A 206 12.98 33.48 12.19
CA GLU A 206 12.82 34.88 11.78
C GLU A 206 13.97 35.20 10.83
N ASN A 207 13.66 35.51 9.57
CA ASN A 207 14.48 36.29 8.67
C ASN A 207 13.60 36.89 7.58
#